data_AF-A0A969R152-F1
#
_entry.id   AF-A0A969R152-F1
#
_cell.length_a   1.000
_cell.length_b   1.000
_cell.length_c   1.000
_cell.angle_alpha   90.00
_cell.angle_beta   90.00
_cell.angle_gamma   90.00
#
_symmetry.space_group_name_H-M   'P 1'
#
loop_
_entity.id
_entity.type
_entity.pdbx_description
1 polymer ?
#
loop_
_entity_poly.entity_id
_entity_poly.type
_entity_poly.pdbx_seq_one_letter_code
_entity_poly.pdbx_strand_id
1 'polypeptide(L)'
;MIQSILWWLFVAFLTLSLIIFIGFYLRGAFRDRIRYKVKHAPRPEEPQFPYTLASITNSFITDGIITDFWNEAAAIQRARLDAISKARHNWTFGNGTADLSRFKFRNFNLNSKDEDNDQGNKHNLMLVVPGANPRIRFSPIQAFKYNSILCARKRIWLASPYFLPDDNSIDLLVAAKQDGVDVRILTTSIRSDKKAVYYASFEHYGKLLKGGVAIYEFQP
;
A
#
# COMPACT_ATOMS: atom_id res chain seq x y z
N MET A 1 -57.78 -1.73 1.11
CA MET A 1 -56.99 -2.98 1.05
C MET A 1 -55.95 -2.96 -0.07
N ILE A 2 -56.33 -2.67 -1.32
CA ILE A 2 -55.41 -2.63 -2.48
C ILE A 2 -54.29 -1.58 -2.35
N GLN A 3 -54.60 -0.36 -1.89
CA GLN A 3 -53.57 0.68 -1.71
C GLN A 3 -52.49 0.31 -0.68
N SER A 4 -52.86 -0.38 0.40
CA SER A 4 -51.92 -0.84 1.42
C SER A 4 -50.97 -1.91 0.87
N ILE A 5 -51.46 -2.83 0.05
CA ILE A 5 -50.64 -3.85 -0.62
C ILE A 5 -49.69 -3.20 -1.61
N LEU A 6 -50.17 -2.24 -2.42
CA LEU A 6 -49.34 -1.52 -3.39
C LEU A 6 -48.20 -0.74 -2.70
N TRP A 7 -48.48 -0.12 -1.55
CA TRP A 7 -47.49 0.60 -0.77
C TRP A 7 -46.39 -0.32 -0.23
N TRP A 8 -46.74 -1.48 0.32
CA TRP A 8 -45.76 -2.45 0.78
C TRP A 8 -44.92 -3.06 -0.36
N LEU A 9 -45.51 -3.29 -1.54
CA LEU A 9 -44.76 -3.70 -2.72
C LEU A 9 -43.77 -2.63 -3.18
N PHE A 10 -44.16 -1.35 -3.15
CA PHE A 10 -43.26 -0.24 -3.48
C PHE A 10 -42.10 -0.14 -2.48
N VAL A 11 -42.39 -0.26 -1.18
CA VAL A 11 -41.36 -0.27 -0.13
C VAL A 11 -40.40 -1.45 -0.33
N ALA A 12 -40.92 -2.66 -0.58
CA ALA A 12 -40.10 -3.85 -0.83
C ALA A 12 -39.22 -3.71 -2.09
N PHE A 13 -39.74 -3.09 -3.15
CA PHE A 13 -38.96 -2.80 -4.36
C PHE A 13 -37.84 -1.79 -4.08
N LEU A 14 -38.15 -0.72 -3.33
CA LEU A 14 -37.18 0.33 -3.01
C LEU A 14 -36.07 -0.18 -2.09
N THR A 15 -36.40 -1.02 -1.11
CA THR A 15 -35.40 -1.66 -0.24
C THR A 15 -34.52 -2.65 -1.03
N LEU A 16 -35.11 -3.46 -1.91
CA LEU A 16 -34.35 -4.37 -2.77
C LEU A 16 -33.41 -3.60 -3.70
N SER A 17 -33.90 -2.53 -4.34
CA SER A 17 -33.09 -1.66 -5.19
C SER A 17 -31.95 -1.01 -4.42
N LEU A 18 -32.20 -0.55 -3.18
CA LEU A 18 -31.16 0.03 -2.32
C LEU A 18 -30.09 -1.02 -1.96
N ILE A 19 -30.49 -2.25 -1.61
CA ILE A 19 -29.57 -3.35 -1.32
C ILE A 19 -28.70 -3.67 -2.54
N ILE A 20 -29.30 -3.75 -3.74
CA ILE A 20 -28.58 -3.98 -4.99
C ILE A 20 -27.60 -2.84 -5.26
N PHE A 21 -28.03 -1.59 -5.11
CA PHE A 21 -27.19 -0.42 -5.32
C PHE A 21 -26.01 -0.35 -4.33
N ILE A 22 -26.26 -0.63 -3.05
CA ILE A 22 -25.22 -0.78 -2.03
C ILE A 22 -24.26 -1.91 -2.40
N GLY A 23 -24.77 -3.05 -2.88
CA GLY A 23 -23.96 -4.16 -3.37
C GLY A 23 -23.03 -3.74 -4.51
N PHE A 24 -23.56 -3.05 -5.53
CA PHE A 24 -22.75 -2.51 -6.63
C PHE A 24 -21.74 -1.45 -6.17
N TYR A 25 -22.12 -0.60 -5.22
CA TYR A 25 -21.25 0.42 -4.65
C TYR A 25 -20.09 -0.20 -3.86
N LEU A 26 -20.37 -1.16 -2.98
CA LEU A 26 -19.35 -1.90 -2.21
C LEU A 26 -18.43 -2.70 -3.13
N ARG A 27 -18.98 -3.28 -4.20
CA ARG A 27 -18.22 -3.97 -5.25
C ARG A 27 -17.40 -3.01 -6.13
N GLY A 28 -17.60 -1.70 -5.97
CA GLY A 28 -16.89 -0.68 -6.74
C GLY A 28 -17.28 -0.64 -8.22
N ALA A 29 -18.49 -1.08 -8.59
CA ALA A 29 -18.95 -1.12 -9.97
C ALA A 29 -19.01 0.27 -10.65
N PHE A 30 -19.13 1.33 -9.84
CA PHE A 30 -19.12 2.72 -10.30
C PHE A 30 -17.74 3.39 -10.22
N ARG A 31 -16.68 2.62 -9.97
CA ARG A 31 -15.30 3.15 -9.94
C ARG A 31 -14.68 2.99 -11.32
N ASP A 32 -14.26 4.11 -11.92
CA ASP A 32 -13.43 4.07 -13.11
C ASP A 32 -12.11 3.37 -12.80
N ARG A 33 -11.86 2.25 -13.49
CA ARG A 33 -10.58 1.54 -13.38
C ARG A 33 -9.54 2.28 -14.20
N ILE A 34 -8.57 2.90 -13.54
CA ILE A 34 -7.38 3.38 -14.23
C ILE A 34 -6.56 2.14 -14.62
N ARG A 35 -6.54 1.81 -15.92
CA ARG A 35 -5.69 0.76 -16.45
C ARG A 35 -4.30 1.34 -16.70
N TYR A 36 -3.36 1.01 -15.82
CA TYR A 36 -1.96 1.31 -16.03
C TYR A 36 -1.35 0.23 -16.93
N LYS A 37 -0.85 0.63 -18.09
CA LYS A 37 -0.09 -0.26 -18.99
C LYS A 37 1.36 0.21 -19.03
N VAL A 38 2.15 -0.26 -18.08
CA VAL A 38 3.61 -0.05 -18.09
C VAL A 38 4.21 -1.08 -19.04
N LYS A 39 4.86 -0.62 -20.10
CA LYS A 39 5.61 -1.48 -21.03
C LYS A 39 7.10 -1.26 -20.79
N HIS A 40 7.88 -2.34 -20.78
CA HIS A 40 9.34 -2.28 -20.58
C HIS A 40 9.74 -1.54 -19.29
N ALA A 41 9.15 -1.94 -18.16
CA ALA A 41 9.54 -1.37 -16.88
C ALA A 41 11.05 -1.60 -16.63
N PRO A 42 11.82 -0.55 -16.28
CA PRO A 42 13.26 -0.67 -16.10
C PRO A 42 13.54 -1.69 -15.00
N ARG A 43 14.63 -2.43 -15.14
CA ARG A 43 15.01 -3.41 -14.12
C ARG A 43 15.50 -2.68 -12.86
N PRO A 44 15.33 -3.25 -11.65
CA PRO A 44 15.82 -2.62 -10.42
C PRO A 44 17.31 -2.28 -10.44
N GLU A 45 18.09 -3.00 -11.25
CA GLU A 45 19.54 -2.80 -11.41
C GLU A 45 19.89 -1.68 -12.41
N GLU A 46 18.93 -1.20 -13.22
CA GLU A 46 19.19 -0.15 -14.21
C GLU A 46 19.28 1.23 -13.54
N PRO A 47 20.24 2.09 -13.93
CA PRO A 47 20.41 3.42 -13.34
C PRO A 47 19.18 4.33 -13.44
N GLN A 48 18.31 4.09 -14.43
CA GLN A 48 17.11 4.88 -14.69
C GLN A 48 15.94 4.49 -13.79
N PHE A 49 15.95 3.28 -13.22
CA PHE A 49 14.88 2.75 -12.39
C PHE A 49 14.41 3.70 -11.28
N PRO A 50 15.29 4.23 -10.40
CA PRO A 50 14.87 5.14 -9.34
C PRO A 50 14.25 6.43 -9.87
N TYR A 51 14.74 6.97 -10.99
CA TYR A 51 14.20 8.18 -11.61
C TYR A 51 12.84 7.94 -12.27
N THR A 52 12.70 6.84 -12.99
CA THR A 52 11.42 6.43 -13.59
C THR A 52 10.38 6.20 -12.50
N LEU A 53 10.75 5.51 -11.42
CA LEU A 53 9.85 5.24 -10.32
C LEU A 53 9.45 6.53 -9.61
N ALA A 54 10.40 7.40 -9.27
CA ALA A 54 10.15 8.69 -8.64
C ALA A 54 9.23 9.59 -9.47
N SER A 55 9.43 9.62 -10.79
CA SER A 55 8.56 10.34 -11.72
C SER A 55 7.14 9.78 -11.71
N ILE A 56 6.99 8.45 -11.83
CA ILE A 56 5.68 7.81 -11.86
C ILE A 56 4.93 8.05 -10.55
N THR A 57 5.59 7.88 -9.41
CA THR A 57 4.95 7.97 -8.09
C THR A 57 4.89 9.40 -7.56
N ASN A 58 5.36 10.40 -8.31
CA ASN A 58 5.51 11.78 -7.84
C ASN A 58 6.20 11.84 -6.46
N SER A 59 7.24 11.03 -6.30
CA SER A 59 7.97 10.86 -5.04
C SER A 59 9.31 11.59 -5.11
N PHE A 60 9.79 12.00 -3.96
CA PHE A 60 11.10 12.64 -3.85
C PHE A 60 12.16 11.55 -3.63
N ILE A 61 13.19 11.56 -4.48
CA ILE A 61 14.43 10.84 -4.20
C ILE A 61 15.08 11.57 -3.04
N THR A 62 15.28 10.87 -1.92
CA THR A 62 15.86 11.44 -0.71
C THR A 62 17.08 10.64 -0.33
N ASP A 63 18.14 11.33 0.06
CA ASP A 63 19.25 10.72 0.76
C ASP A 63 18.91 10.70 2.24
N GLY A 64 19.19 9.59 2.90
CA GLY A 64 18.85 9.40 4.30
C GLY A 64 19.61 8.22 4.86
N ILE A 65 20.02 8.33 6.12
CA ILE A 65 20.63 7.23 6.85
C ILE A 65 19.49 6.47 7.51
N ILE A 66 19.43 5.15 7.28
CA ILE A 66 18.50 4.28 8.01
C ILE A 66 18.98 4.30 9.46
N THR A 67 18.25 5.00 10.33
CA THR A 67 18.64 5.11 11.74
C THR A 67 18.26 3.86 12.52
N ASP A 68 17.08 3.29 12.23
CA ASP A 68 16.52 2.13 12.93
C ASP A 68 15.47 1.40 12.08
N PHE A 69 15.26 0.12 12.35
CA PHE A 69 14.16 -0.68 11.81
C PHE A 69 13.34 -1.30 12.95
N TRP A 70 12.02 -1.12 12.92
CA TRP A 70 11.11 -1.71 13.90
C TRP A 70 10.36 -2.89 13.26
N ASN A 71 10.70 -4.10 13.67
CA ASN A 71 10.06 -5.34 13.23
C ASN A 71 9.00 -5.86 14.21
N GLU A 72 9.08 -5.48 15.49
CA GLU A 72 8.13 -5.88 16.51
C GLU A 72 6.99 -4.89 16.68
N ALA A 73 5.75 -5.39 16.81
CA ALA A 73 4.56 -4.56 16.97
C ALA A 73 4.67 -3.55 18.14
N ALA A 74 5.29 -3.96 19.25
CA ALA A 74 5.52 -3.09 20.41
C ALA A 74 6.52 -1.96 20.09
N ALA A 75 7.56 -2.25 19.31
CA ALA A 75 8.56 -1.28 18.90
C ALA A 75 7.97 -0.30 17.86
N ILE A 76 7.17 -0.80 16.91
CA ILE A 76 6.42 0.03 15.95
C ILE A 76 5.47 0.98 16.69
N GLN A 77 4.73 0.47 17.69
CA GLN A 77 3.80 1.30 18.46
C GLN A 77 4.53 2.35 19.31
N ARG A 78 5.66 2.00 19.92
CA ARG A 78 6.53 2.97 20.63
C ARG A 78 7.08 4.03 19.69
N ALA A 79 7.63 3.64 18.55
CA ALA A 79 8.12 4.57 17.53
C ALA A 79 7.01 5.48 17.00
N ARG A 80 5.80 4.95 16.80
CA ARG A 80 4.62 5.73 16.41
C ARG A 80 4.24 6.75 17.49
N LEU A 81 4.18 6.33 18.75
CA LEU A 81 3.84 7.22 19.87
C LEU A 81 4.91 8.30 20.08
N ASP A 82 6.18 7.95 19.93
CA ASP A 82 7.30 8.89 19.96
C ASP A 82 7.25 9.87 18.79
N ALA A 83 6.98 9.38 17.57
CA ALA A 83 6.77 10.23 16.40
C ALA A 83 5.55 11.15 16.54
N ILE A 84 4.44 10.68 17.10
CA ILE A 84 3.25 11.51 17.41
C ILE A 84 3.59 12.55 18.49
N SER A 85 4.34 12.16 19.52
CA SER A 85 4.81 13.06 20.58
C SER A 85 5.72 14.16 20.01
N LYS A 86 6.64 13.79 19.12
CA LYS A 86 7.53 14.72 18.39
C LYS A 86 6.73 15.61 17.42
N ALA A 87 5.79 15.05 16.68
CA ALA A 87 4.95 15.75 15.71
C ALA A 87 3.94 16.71 16.36
N ARG A 88 3.59 16.54 17.65
CA ARG A 88 2.79 17.50 18.41
C ARG A 88 3.44 18.89 18.52
N HIS A 89 4.74 19.01 18.21
CA HIS A 89 5.49 20.25 18.37
C HIS A 89 5.89 20.92 17.03
N ASN A 90 5.91 20.18 15.90
CA ASN A 90 6.23 20.73 14.58
C ASN A 90 5.47 19.98 13.47
N TRP A 91 4.81 20.72 12.57
CA TRP A 91 4.22 20.16 11.35
C TRP A 91 4.74 20.91 10.12
N THR A 92 5.39 20.19 9.21
CA THR A 92 5.73 20.69 7.87
C THR A 92 4.86 20.01 6.82
N PHE A 93 4.20 20.81 5.99
CA PHE A 93 3.46 20.33 4.83
C PHE A 93 3.62 21.32 3.66
N GLY A 94 4.30 20.90 2.60
CA GLY A 94 4.62 21.75 1.44
C GLY A 94 5.64 22.86 1.77
N ASN A 95 5.49 24.04 1.15
CA ASN A 95 6.42 25.17 1.28
C ASN A 95 6.18 26.04 2.54
N GLY A 96 5.45 25.54 3.54
CA GLY A 96 5.15 26.26 4.78
C GLY A 96 5.57 25.48 6.02
N THR A 97 6.25 26.17 6.93
CA THR A 97 6.60 25.71 8.29
C THR A 97 5.73 26.49 9.28
N ALA A 98 4.89 25.80 10.07
CA ALA A 98 4.25 26.39 11.23
C ALA A 98 4.95 25.87 12.51
N ASP A 99 5.63 26.77 13.21
CA ASP A 99 6.29 26.54 14.51
C ASP A 99 5.23 26.57 15.61
N LEU A 100 5.11 25.49 16.39
CA LEU A 100 4.15 25.41 17.49
C LEU A 100 4.76 25.58 18.88
N SER A 101 6.09 25.73 19.02
CA SER A 101 6.72 26.28 20.24
C SER A 101 8.25 26.13 20.20
N ARG A 102 8.96 26.96 19.42
CA ARG A 102 10.39 27.31 19.57
C ARG A 102 11.31 26.19 20.07
N PHE A 103 11.87 25.38 19.16
CA PHE A 103 13.28 24.98 19.27
C PHE A 103 13.86 24.70 17.88
N LYS A 104 14.92 25.45 17.54
CA LYS A 104 15.71 25.32 16.31
C LYS A 104 16.39 23.95 16.27
N PHE A 105 16.19 23.19 15.20
CA PHE A 105 17.08 22.07 14.89
C PHE A 105 18.49 22.61 14.68
N ARG A 106 19.39 22.23 15.59
CA ARG A 106 20.78 22.63 15.62
C ARG A 106 21.57 21.63 14.77
N ASN A 107 22.34 22.17 13.83
CA ASN A 107 23.22 21.54 12.85
C ASN A 107 23.62 20.07 13.11
N PHE A 108 23.34 19.21 12.14
CA PHE A 108 24.03 17.92 12.01
C PHE A 108 25.43 18.18 11.46
N ASN A 109 26.45 17.76 12.21
CA ASN A 109 27.85 18.00 11.89
C ASN A 109 28.32 16.94 10.86
N LEU A 110 28.79 17.39 9.69
CA LEU A 110 29.27 16.56 8.56
C LEU A 110 30.68 15.99 8.78
N ASN A 111 31.11 15.80 10.02
CA ASN A 111 32.45 15.29 10.34
C ASN A 111 32.38 14.26 11.47
N SER A 112 31.64 13.16 11.26
CA SER A 112 32.03 11.89 11.87
C SER A 112 32.75 11.09 10.78
N LYS A 113 34.09 11.08 10.87
CA LYS A 113 34.89 10.03 10.26
C LYS A 113 34.63 8.75 11.05
N ASP A 114 33.47 8.17 10.85
CA ASP A 114 33.27 6.76 11.16
C ASP A 114 33.56 6.03 9.86
N GLU A 115 34.81 5.63 9.71
CA GLU A 115 35.25 4.64 8.74
C GLU A 115 34.60 3.29 9.10
N ASP A 116 33.31 3.16 8.82
CA ASP A 116 32.71 1.84 8.68
C ASP A 116 33.10 1.32 7.29
N ASN A 117 34.03 0.37 7.30
CA ASN A 117 34.39 -0.48 6.17
C ASN A 117 33.21 -1.41 5.81
N ASP A 118 32.02 -0.87 5.61
CA ASP A 118 30.96 -1.57 4.91
C ASP A 118 31.05 -1.16 3.44
N GLN A 119 31.68 -2.01 2.62
CA GLN A 119 31.44 -2.04 1.17
C GLN A 119 29.99 -2.51 0.88
N GLY A 120 29.04 -2.01 1.68
CA GLY A 120 27.66 -2.44 1.79
C GLY A 120 26.81 -1.66 0.81
N ASN A 121 26.06 -2.42 0.02
CA ASN A 121 25.05 -1.97 -0.94
C ASN A 121 24.56 -0.53 -0.75
N LYS A 122 24.86 0.34 -1.74
CA LYS A 122 24.11 1.58 -1.94
C LYS A 122 22.64 1.22 -2.20
N HIS A 123 21.83 1.21 -1.15
CA HIS A 123 20.40 1.03 -1.26
C HIS A 123 19.78 2.37 -1.68
N ASN A 124 19.20 2.41 -2.87
CA ASN A 124 18.43 3.56 -3.32
C ASN A 124 17.18 3.69 -2.43
N LEU A 125 17.20 4.64 -1.51
CA LEU A 125 16.07 4.94 -0.64
C LEU A 125 15.08 5.83 -1.38
N MET A 126 13.81 5.45 -1.32
CA MET A 126 12.73 6.17 -1.99
C MET A 126 11.56 6.36 -1.03
N LEU A 127 11.22 7.63 -0.76
CA LEU A 127 10.09 7.98 0.09
C LEU A 127 8.83 8.13 -0.76
N VAL A 128 7.90 7.18 -0.61
CA VAL A 128 6.59 7.24 -1.26
C VAL A 128 5.53 7.64 -0.23
N VAL A 129 4.92 8.81 -0.43
CA VAL A 129 3.86 9.31 0.46
C VAL A 129 2.48 9.10 -0.17
N PRO A 130 1.44 8.77 0.62
CA PRO A 130 0.06 8.85 0.14
C PRO A 130 -0.19 10.31 -0.23
N GLY A 131 -0.54 10.56 -1.50
CA GLY A 131 -0.81 11.90 -1.99
C GLY A 131 -1.81 12.63 -1.09
N ALA A 132 -1.53 13.88 -0.74
CA ALA A 132 -2.31 14.63 0.24
C ALA A 132 -3.51 15.38 -0.36
N ASN A 133 -3.69 15.34 -1.69
CA ASN A 133 -4.79 16.00 -2.37
C ASN A 133 -5.90 14.98 -2.70
N PRO A 134 -7.04 14.99 -1.99
CA PRO A 134 -8.14 14.06 -2.24
C PRO A 134 -8.82 14.25 -3.60
N ARG A 135 -8.54 15.36 -4.32
CA ARG A 135 -9.02 15.56 -5.70
C ARG A 135 -8.22 14.77 -6.73
N ILE A 136 -6.98 14.41 -6.39
CA ILE A 136 -6.11 13.64 -7.28
C ILE A 136 -6.42 12.16 -7.08
N ARG A 137 -6.95 11.52 -8.13
CA ARG A 137 -7.30 10.09 -8.14
C ARG A 137 -6.09 9.16 -8.35
N PHE A 138 -4.90 9.74 -8.53
CA PHE A 138 -3.65 9.01 -8.66
C PHE A 138 -3.10 8.62 -7.28
N SER A 139 -2.73 7.35 -7.09
CA SER A 139 -2.12 6.86 -5.87
C SER A 139 -0.63 6.53 -6.09
N PRO A 140 0.29 7.33 -5.53
CA PRO A 140 1.73 7.05 -5.52
C PRO A 140 2.07 5.64 -5.01
N ILE A 141 1.43 5.24 -3.91
CA ILE A 141 1.65 3.93 -3.27
C ILE A 141 1.20 2.80 -4.19
N GLN A 142 0.06 2.97 -4.87
CA GLN A 142 -0.43 1.97 -5.81
C GLN A 142 0.51 1.84 -7.02
N ALA A 143 0.96 2.97 -7.56
CA ALA A 143 1.89 2.97 -8.68
C ALA A 143 3.25 2.34 -8.31
N PHE A 144 3.76 2.63 -7.10
CA PHE A 144 4.94 1.96 -6.55
C PHE A 144 4.72 0.45 -6.48
N LYS A 145 3.63 0.00 -5.82
CA LYS A 145 3.27 -1.42 -5.68
C LYS A 145 3.26 -2.14 -7.03
N TYR A 146 2.59 -1.58 -8.05
CA TYR A 146 2.50 -2.20 -9.36
C TYR A 146 3.86 -2.29 -10.06
N ASN A 147 4.66 -1.22 -10.01
CA ASN A 147 5.99 -1.23 -10.61
C ASN A 147 6.91 -2.23 -9.90
N SER A 148 6.87 -2.32 -8.57
CA SER A 148 7.65 -3.31 -7.82
C SER A 148 7.31 -4.75 -8.25
N ILE A 149 6.04 -5.05 -8.52
CA ILE A 149 5.61 -6.36 -9.01
C ILE A 149 6.14 -6.61 -10.43
N LEU A 150 5.95 -5.64 -11.35
CA LEU A 150 6.39 -5.74 -12.75
C LEU A 150 7.91 -5.87 -12.91
N CYS A 151 8.67 -5.28 -12.00
CA CYS A 151 10.12 -5.27 -12.04
C CYS A 151 10.75 -6.45 -11.30
N ALA A 152 9.95 -7.25 -10.59
CA ALA A 152 10.43 -8.44 -9.92
C ALA A 152 10.95 -9.48 -10.93
N ARG A 153 12.07 -10.14 -10.61
CA ARG A 153 12.68 -11.18 -11.44
C ARG A 153 12.86 -12.51 -10.73
N LYS A 154 12.91 -12.51 -9.40
CA LYS A 154 13.23 -13.71 -8.60
C LYS A 154 12.11 -14.09 -7.65
N ARG A 155 11.66 -13.14 -6.83
CA ARG A 155 10.62 -13.38 -5.82
C ARG A 155 9.79 -12.14 -5.53
N ILE A 156 8.54 -12.36 -5.14
CA ILE A 156 7.62 -11.37 -4.55
C ILE A 156 7.06 -12.00 -3.29
N TRP A 157 7.53 -11.55 -2.13
CA TRP A 157 7.00 -11.99 -0.84
C TRP A 157 6.27 -10.83 -0.18
N LEU A 158 4.96 -10.98 -0.01
CA LEU A 158 4.11 -9.96 0.59
C LEU A 158 3.67 -10.43 1.98
N ALA A 159 3.76 -9.56 2.97
CA ALA A 159 3.15 -9.77 4.27
C ALA A 159 2.16 -8.64 4.52
N SER A 160 0.88 -8.98 4.68
CA SER A 160 -0.16 -8.00 5.00
C SER A 160 -1.22 -8.59 5.92
N PRO A 161 -1.48 -8.00 7.11
CA PRO A 161 -2.55 -8.45 7.99
C PRO A 161 -3.94 -8.22 7.37
N TYR A 162 -4.04 -7.34 6.37
CA TYR A 162 -5.27 -7.02 5.65
C TYR A 162 -5.03 -7.13 4.14
N PHE A 163 -5.02 -8.36 3.64
CA PHE A 163 -4.75 -8.61 2.23
C PHE A 163 -6.04 -8.53 1.40
N LEU A 164 -6.32 -7.32 0.89
CA LEU A 164 -7.43 -7.02 -0.03
C LEU A 164 -6.88 -6.44 -1.34
N PRO A 165 -6.35 -7.28 -2.24
CA PRO A 165 -5.84 -6.81 -3.52
C PRO A 165 -6.98 -6.41 -4.45
N ASP A 166 -6.73 -5.39 -5.27
CA ASP A 166 -7.58 -5.09 -6.41
C ASP A 166 -7.34 -6.09 -7.57
N ASP A 167 -8.26 -6.15 -8.53
CA ASP A 167 -8.16 -7.08 -9.68
C ASP A 167 -6.84 -6.94 -10.45
N ASN A 168 -6.32 -5.71 -10.61
CA ASN A 168 -5.08 -5.49 -11.34
C ASN A 168 -3.88 -6.01 -10.55
N SER A 169 -3.87 -5.84 -9.22
CA SER A 169 -2.89 -6.49 -8.35
C SER A 169 -2.92 -8.01 -8.48
N ILE A 170 -4.10 -8.63 -8.55
CA ILE A 170 -4.24 -10.07 -8.74
C ILE A 170 -3.63 -10.49 -10.08
N ASP A 171 -4.03 -9.83 -11.17
CA ASP A 171 -3.56 -10.15 -12.51
C ASP A 171 -2.03 -10.01 -12.63
N LEU A 172 -1.46 -8.96 -12.04
CA LEU A 172 0.00 -8.74 -12.02
C LEU A 172 0.76 -9.81 -11.22
N LEU A 173 0.23 -10.23 -10.07
CA LEU A 173 0.86 -11.27 -9.25
C LEU A 173 0.79 -12.63 -9.93
N VAL A 174 -0.33 -12.94 -10.58
CA VAL A 174 -0.50 -14.17 -11.38
C VAL A 174 0.45 -14.15 -12.58
N ALA A 175 0.53 -13.04 -13.31
CA ALA A 175 1.46 -12.91 -14.44
C ALA A 175 2.92 -13.09 -13.99
N ALA A 176 3.34 -12.43 -12.90
CA ALA A 176 4.68 -12.61 -12.35
C ALA A 176 4.95 -14.07 -11.97
N LYS A 177 3.97 -14.78 -11.40
CA LYS A 177 4.09 -16.21 -11.08
C LYS A 177 4.25 -17.06 -12.34
N GLN A 178 3.52 -16.75 -13.40
CA GLN A 178 3.62 -17.41 -14.70
C GLN A 178 4.98 -17.17 -15.37
N ASP A 179 5.57 -15.99 -15.16
CA ASP A 179 6.92 -15.64 -15.61
C ASP A 179 8.04 -16.29 -14.77
N GLY A 180 7.69 -17.19 -13.83
CA GLY A 180 8.64 -17.96 -13.02
C GLY A 180 9.11 -17.27 -11.74
N VAL A 181 8.52 -16.12 -11.38
CA VAL A 181 8.83 -15.43 -10.11
C VAL A 181 8.21 -16.20 -8.93
N ASP A 182 8.96 -16.37 -7.84
CA ASP A 182 8.42 -16.98 -6.61
C ASP A 182 7.50 -16.00 -5.87
N VAL A 183 6.18 -16.15 -6.05
CA VAL A 183 5.17 -15.30 -5.42
C VAL A 183 4.56 -15.98 -4.19
N ARG A 184 4.73 -15.35 -3.02
CA ARG A 184 4.21 -15.80 -1.72
C ARG A 184 3.53 -14.68 -0.97
N ILE A 185 2.43 -14.98 -0.31
CA ILE A 185 1.63 -14.02 0.43
C ILE A 185 1.40 -14.57 1.84
N LEU A 186 1.86 -13.84 2.86
CA LEU A 186 1.55 -14.09 4.26
C LEU A 186 0.44 -13.13 4.69
N THR A 187 -0.64 -13.68 5.22
CA THR A 187 -1.79 -12.92 5.70
C THR A 187 -2.18 -13.29 7.13
N THR A 188 -3.21 -12.63 7.66
CA THR A 188 -3.73 -12.92 9.01
C THR A 188 -4.53 -14.21 9.02
N SER A 189 -4.66 -14.83 10.19
CA SER A 189 -5.54 -15.98 10.42
C SER A 189 -6.91 -15.55 10.94
N ILE A 190 -7.78 -16.52 11.23
CA ILE A 190 -9.07 -16.33 11.90
C ILE A 190 -9.00 -15.50 13.19
N ARG A 191 -7.81 -15.38 13.81
CA ARG A 191 -7.55 -14.55 15.00
C ARG A 191 -7.42 -13.05 14.69
N SER A 192 -7.65 -12.61 13.45
CA SER A 192 -7.69 -11.19 13.09
C SER A 192 -8.68 -10.38 13.94
N ASP A 193 -8.27 -9.19 14.35
CA ASP A 193 -9.13 -8.18 14.99
C ASP A 193 -10.22 -7.63 14.04
N LYS A 194 -10.05 -7.81 12.73
CA LYS A 194 -11.02 -7.38 11.69
C LYS A 194 -11.57 -8.57 10.89
N LYS A 195 -12.45 -9.35 11.51
CA LYS A 195 -13.11 -10.53 10.89
C LYS A 195 -13.75 -10.24 9.52
N ALA A 196 -14.38 -9.08 9.34
CA ALA A 196 -14.99 -8.71 8.06
C ALA A 196 -13.95 -8.63 6.93
N VAL A 197 -12.76 -8.11 7.22
CA VAL A 197 -11.66 -8.02 6.26
C VAL A 197 -11.12 -9.41 5.94
N TYR A 198 -10.94 -10.26 6.96
CA TYR A 198 -10.50 -11.64 6.81
C TYR A 198 -11.40 -12.42 5.84
N TYR A 199 -12.71 -12.39 6.03
CA TYR A 199 -13.63 -13.09 5.13
C TYR A 199 -13.70 -12.48 3.73
N ALA A 200 -13.59 -11.15 3.62
CA ALA A 200 -13.55 -10.48 2.32
C ALA A 200 -12.31 -10.88 1.50
N SER A 201 -11.18 -11.16 2.15
CA SER A 201 -9.95 -11.60 1.48
C SER A 201 -10.12 -12.90 0.69
N PHE A 202 -11.00 -13.80 1.11
CA PHE A 202 -11.19 -15.12 0.48
C PHE A 202 -11.70 -15.05 -0.96
N GLU A 203 -12.50 -14.05 -1.31
CA GLU A 203 -12.97 -13.86 -2.69
C GLU A 203 -11.78 -13.71 -3.66
N HIS A 204 -10.69 -13.09 -3.20
CA HIS A 204 -9.52 -12.81 -4.00
C HIS A 204 -8.56 -14.01 -4.11
N TYR A 205 -8.59 -14.94 -3.15
CA TYR A 205 -7.65 -16.06 -3.10
C TYR A 205 -7.84 -17.02 -4.27
N GLY A 206 -9.08 -17.21 -4.72
CA GLY A 206 -9.39 -18.17 -5.78
C GLY A 206 -8.59 -17.93 -7.07
N LYS A 207 -8.48 -16.67 -7.53
CA LYS A 207 -7.70 -16.33 -8.73
C LYS A 207 -6.19 -16.52 -8.50
N LEU A 208 -5.69 -16.10 -7.34
CA LEU A 208 -4.27 -16.18 -6.98
C LEU A 208 -3.81 -17.64 -6.89
N LEU A 209 -4.56 -18.48 -6.16
CA LEU A 209 -4.27 -19.90 -5.99
C LEU A 209 -4.31 -20.65 -7.33
N LYS A 210 -5.31 -20.37 -8.19
CA LYS A 210 -5.37 -20.92 -9.55
C LYS A 210 -4.16 -20.50 -10.40
N GLY A 211 -3.64 -19.30 -10.19
CA GLY A 211 -2.42 -18.81 -10.81
C GLY A 211 -1.11 -19.38 -10.22
N GLY A 212 -1.18 -20.25 -9.20
CA GLY A 212 -0.02 -20.86 -8.55
C GLY A 212 0.65 -20.00 -7.48
N VAL A 213 0.03 -18.89 -7.06
CA VAL A 213 0.54 -18.05 -5.97
C VAL A 213 0.34 -18.76 -4.64
N ALA A 214 1.39 -18.83 -3.81
CA ALA A 214 1.30 -19.44 -2.48
C ALA A 214 0.74 -18.44 -1.46
N ILE A 215 -0.27 -18.85 -0.71
CA ILE A 215 -0.88 -18.05 0.37
C ILE A 215 -0.69 -18.81 1.69
N TYR A 216 -0.16 -18.11 2.69
CA TYR A 216 0.09 -18.58 4.03
C TYR A 216 -0.68 -17.72 5.03
N GLU A 217 -1.22 -18.33 6.08
CA GLU A 217 -1.81 -17.60 7.20
C GLU A 217 -0.84 -17.61 8.39
N PHE A 218 -0.69 -16.47 9.03
CA PHE A 218 0.07 -16.35 10.26
C PHE A 218 -0.63 -17.06 11.42
N GLN A 219 0.05 -18.03 12.01
CA GLN A 219 -0.39 -18.76 13.20
C GLN A 219 0.43 -18.26 14.41
N PRO A 220 -0.18 -17.51 15.35
CA PRO A 220 0.46 -17.09 16.59
C PRO A 220 0.46 -18.18 17.66
#